data_AF-A0A3Q3IF83-F1
#
_entry.id   AF-A0A3Q3IF83-F1
#
_cell.length_a   1.000
_cell.length_b   1.000
_cell.length_c   1.000
_cell.angle_alpha   90.00
_cell.angle_beta   90.00
_cell.angle_gamma   90.00
#
_symmetry.space_group_name_H-M   'P 1'
#
loop_
_entity.id
_entity.type
_entity.pdbx_description
1 polymer ?
#
loop_
_entity_poly.entity_id
_entity_poly.type
_entity_poly.pdbx_seq_one_letter_code
_entity_poly.pdbx_strand_id
1 'polypeptide(L)'
;MEKRTENGHEERQCLQEIRTSRVQVHQELREREEVEKELGLVKGWIQDTRGLLLSPTADLDSLLQELEVAHYMRQSVERMTELQQSKYQDLQAGLPSELSMQLAEVALALGSAEDQVQAREREVQQTRDVKEDFSSRLQDVEAKLKTIALKLEDKTADLEEAKDVTKALCEECESCRCSLAELGVAVQEFSEQNPLLCKQLGSVVAKLTEVERHTTQKLQVEEYQGMKAFILAWIEKAEVLVTGNIIWSSASQLQEQIRAHQALLRDCRGLHGDLEAMGEREGHLGEVLQTEGWSQQVKHLSRLTEELQQTAKTQLQSLQDAAKDMLRLEVEVKSLHAAVDQLQVTLASPDLNRLSLREQLTQRQVDSWTQNAMCSSFSTTNQEHVFIDLALCLKALSCSPNCHRCKHTIV
;
A
#
# COMPACT_ATOMS: atom_id res chain seq x y z
N MET A 1 42.36 73.02 -90.63
CA MET A 1 41.59 71.78 -90.87
C MET A 1 41.68 70.79 -89.69
N GLU A 2 42.62 70.94 -88.74
CA GLU A 2 42.81 69.98 -87.61
C GLU A 2 41.84 70.13 -86.41
N LYS A 3 41.25 71.30 -86.18
CA LYS A 3 40.31 71.51 -85.04
C LYS A 3 38.94 70.81 -85.17
N ARG A 4 38.55 70.36 -86.37
CA ARG A 4 37.27 69.66 -86.59
C ARG A 4 37.36 68.14 -86.34
N THR A 5 38.56 67.58 -86.36
CA THR A 5 38.79 66.13 -86.17
C THR A 5 38.96 65.75 -84.70
N GLU A 6 39.48 66.64 -83.84
CA GLU A 6 39.55 66.45 -82.38
C GLU A 6 38.16 66.46 -81.72
N ASN A 7 37.32 67.45 -82.05
CA ASN A 7 35.94 67.56 -81.54
C ASN A 7 35.08 66.32 -81.85
N GLY A 8 35.27 65.72 -83.04
CA GLY A 8 34.54 64.51 -83.45
C GLY A 8 35.09 63.22 -82.83
N HIS A 9 36.31 63.24 -82.29
CA HIS A 9 36.90 62.11 -81.56
C HIS A 9 36.49 62.13 -80.09
N GLU A 10 36.44 63.32 -79.49
CA GLU A 10 35.89 63.55 -78.14
C GLU A 10 34.39 63.25 -78.07
N GLU A 11 33.60 63.64 -79.08
CA GLU A 11 32.18 63.26 -79.18
C GLU A 11 31.99 61.74 -79.29
N ARG A 12 32.82 61.04 -80.07
CA ARG A 12 32.73 59.57 -80.21
C ARG A 12 33.15 58.86 -78.92
N GLN A 13 34.16 59.36 -78.23
CA GLN A 13 34.62 58.83 -76.96
C GLN A 13 33.56 59.04 -75.86
N CYS A 14 32.98 60.24 -75.78
CA CYS A 14 31.86 60.55 -74.90
C CYS A 14 30.62 59.69 -75.19
N LEU A 15 30.25 59.51 -76.47
CA LEU A 15 29.14 58.62 -76.86
C LEU A 15 29.41 57.14 -76.51
N GLN A 16 30.67 56.72 -76.54
CA GLN A 16 31.06 55.36 -76.17
C GLN A 16 31.04 55.16 -74.65
N GLU A 17 31.48 56.16 -73.88
CA GLU A 17 31.39 56.21 -72.41
C GLU A 17 29.93 56.24 -71.92
N ILE A 18 29.05 56.99 -72.60
CA ILE A 18 27.61 57.00 -72.30
C ILE A 18 26.99 55.62 -72.59
N ARG A 19 27.42 54.94 -73.66
CA ARG A 19 26.93 53.59 -73.99
C ARG A 19 27.38 52.55 -72.95
N THR A 20 28.65 52.57 -72.54
CA THR A 20 29.14 51.65 -71.51
C THR A 20 28.51 51.93 -70.15
N SER A 21 28.40 53.20 -69.75
CA SER A 21 27.70 53.62 -68.53
C SER A 21 26.23 53.16 -68.54
N ARG A 22 25.51 53.32 -69.65
CA ARG A 22 24.13 52.87 -69.77
C ARG A 22 23.99 51.35 -69.62
N VAL A 23 24.90 50.58 -70.18
CA VAL A 23 24.91 49.10 -70.04
C VAL A 23 25.19 48.71 -68.58
N GLN A 24 26.13 49.38 -67.91
CA GLN A 24 26.42 49.16 -66.50
C GLN A 24 25.21 49.47 -65.59
N VAL A 25 24.51 50.59 -65.84
CA VAL A 25 23.29 50.96 -65.10
C VAL A 25 22.18 49.94 -65.31
N HIS A 26 21.98 49.43 -66.54
CA HIS A 26 20.98 48.39 -66.79
C HIS A 26 21.31 47.06 -66.11
N GLN A 27 22.59 46.70 -66.05
CA GLN A 27 23.03 45.50 -65.34
C GLN A 27 22.82 45.66 -63.83
N GLU A 28 23.14 46.82 -63.28
CA GLU A 28 22.92 47.15 -61.86
C GLU A 28 21.44 47.02 -61.47
N LEU A 29 20.52 47.58 -62.26
CA LEU A 29 19.09 47.50 -61.98
C LEU A 29 18.59 46.04 -61.97
N ARG A 30 19.06 45.19 -62.90
CA ARG A 30 18.70 43.77 -62.91
C ARG A 30 19.18 43.02 -61.68
N GLU A 31 20.42 43.25 -61.27
CA GLU A 31 20.99 42.61 -60.08
C GLU A 31 20.26 43.05 -58.80
N ARG A 32 19.81 44.31 -58.74
CA ARG A 32 18.97 44.80 -57.63
C ARG A 32 17.59 44.15 -57.60
N GLU A 33 16.94 44.00 -58.75
CA GLU A 33 15.67 43.27 -58.85
C GLU A 33 15.82 41.81 -58.40
N GLU A 34 16.97 41.19 -58.62
CA GLU A 34 17.27 39.84 -58.16
C GLU A 34 17.41 39.77 -56.63
N VAL A 35 18.12 40.71 -56.00
CA VAL A 35 18.16 40.86 -54.54
C VAL A 35 16.77 41.11 -53.96
N GLU A 36 15.96 41.97 -54.59
CA GLU A 36 14.61 42.27 -54.13
C GLU A 36 13.68 41.05 -54.21
N LYS A 37 13.84 40.20 -55.24
CA LYS A 37 13.11 38.92 -55.35
C LYS A 37 13.48 37.96 -54.23
N GLU A 38 14.77 37.78 -53.96
CA GLU A 38 15.23 36.91 -52.87
C GLU A 38 14.77 37.43 -51.50
N LEU A 39 14.86 38.74 -51.25
CA LEU A 39 14.28 39.36 -50.04
C LEU A 39 12.76 39.19 -49.97
N GLY A 40 12.07 39.19 -51.13
CA GLY A 40 10.65 38.89 -51.23
C GLY A 40 10.30 37.48 -50.75
N LEU A 41 11.12 36.48 -51.07
CA LEU A 41 10.95 35.10 -50.57
C LEU A 41 11.10 35.04 -49.05
N VAL A 42 12.12 35.70 -48.50
CA VAL A 42 12.33 35.76 -47.04
C VAL A 42 11.16 36.46 -46.34
N LYS A 43 10.68 37.59 -46.90
CA LYS A 43 9.51 38.30 -46.36
C LYS A 43 8.24 37.43 -46.40
N GLY A 44 8.06 36.64 -47.46
CA GLY A 44 6.95 35.70 -47.59
C GLY A 44 7.00 34.63 -46.49
N TRP A 45 8.16 33.99 -46.32
CA TRP A 45 8.36 33.01 -45.25
C TRP A 45 8.06 33.60 -43.86
N ILE A 46 8.59 34.80 -43.55
CA ILE A 46 8.31 35.48 -42.26
C ILE A 46 6.79 35.64 -42.02
N GLN A 47 6.02 35.95 -43.06
CA GLN A 47 4.56 36.08 -42.93
C GLN A 47 3.88 34.73 -42.69
N ASP A 48 4.29 33.69 -43.43
CA ASP A 48 3.74 32.34 -43.31
C ASP A 48 4.04 31.75 -41.92
N THR A 49 5.29 31.86 -41.45
CA THR A 49 5.72 31.42 -40.12
C THR A 49 4.97 32.17 -39.02
N ARG A 50 4.73 33.48 -39.16
CA ARG A 50 3.90 34.22 -38.21
C ARG A 50 2.47 33.68 -38.15
N GLY A 51 1.91 33.24 -39.27
CA GLY A 51 0.61 32.57 -39.32
C GLY A 51 0.61 31.24 -38.56
N LEU A 52 1.67 30.44 -38.71
CA LEU A 52 1.86 29.19 -37.98
C LEU A 52 1.98 29.42 -36.46
N LEU A 53 2.75 30.42 -36.02
CA LEU A 53 2.94 30.73 -34.59
C LEU A 53 1.68 31.26 -33.90
N LEU A 54 0.71 31.78 -34.67
CA LEU A 54 -0.60 32.18 -34.17
C LEU A 54 -1.56 31.00 -34.05
N SER A 55 -1.21 29.83 -34.61
CA SER A 55 -2.01 28.61 -34.48
C SER A 55 -1.82 27.98 -33.10
N PRO A 56 -2.88 27.79 -32.30
CA PRO A 56 -2.79 27.15 -30.98
C PRO A 56 -2.42 25.66 -31.03
N THR A 57 -2.35 25.05 -32.21
CA THR A 57 -2.14 23.62 -32.42
C THR A 57 -0.92 23.30 -33.28
N ALA A 58 0.00 24.25 -33.47
CA ALA A 58 1.24 23.99 -34.18
C ALA A 58 2.01 22.86 -33.46
N ASP A 59 2.30 21.78 -34.18
CA ASP A 59 3.06 20.67 -33.63
C ASP A 59 4.55 21.02 -33.55
N LEU A 60 5.26 20.34 -32.65
CA LEU A 60 6.68 20.59 -32.40
C LEU A 60 7.55 20.29 -33.62
N ASP A 61 7.22 19.25 -34.39
CA ASP A 61 8.01 18.82 -35.54
C ASP A 61 7.96 19.89 -36.66
N SER A 62 6.79 20.50 -36.84
CA SER A 62 6.58 21.66 -37.71
C SER A 62 7.38 22.88 -37.23
N LEU A 63 7.41 23.17 -35.92
CA LEU A 63 8.19 24.29 -35.37
C LEU A 63 9.71 24.08 -35.51
N LEU A 64 10.19 22.85 -35.30
CA LEU A 64 11.59 22.48 -35.51
C LEU A 64 11.99 22.64 -36.98
N GLN A 65 11.12 22.23 -37.91
CA GLN A 65 11.33 22.43 -39.34
C GLN A 65 11.40 23.92 -39.70
N GLU A 66 10.53 24.76 -39.14
CA GLU A 66 10.59 26.21 -39.35
C GLU A 66 11.89 26.82 -38.81
N LEU A 67 12.44 26.33 -37.70
CA LEU A 67 13.71 26.79 -37.17
C LEU A 67 14.90 26.48 -38.09
N GLU A 68 14.92 25.27 -38.68
CA GLU A 68 15.92 24.92 -39.69
C GLU A 68 15.85 25.83 -40.92
N VAL A 69 14.63 26.15 -41.38
CA VAL A 69 14.41 27.09 -42.49
C VAL A 69 14.85 28.50 -42.11
N ALA A 70 14.59 28.97 -40.87
CA ALA A 70 15.02 30.27 -40.38
C ALA A 70 16.54 30.45 -40.46
N HIS A 71 17.30 29.43 -40.04
CA HIS A 71 18.77 29.44 -40.13
C HIS A 71 19.27 29.52 -41.58
N TYR A 72 18.64 28.77 -42.49
CA TYR A 72 18.95 28.86 -43.92
C TYR A 72 18.65 30.27 -44.48
N MET A 73 17.50 30.84 -44.14
CA MET A 73 17.12 32.19 -44.57
C MET A 73 18.08 33.24 -44.01
N ARG A 74 18.55 33.09 -42.77
CA ARG A 74 19.51 34.01 -42.14
C ARG A 74 20.83 33.99 -42.89
N GLN A 75 21.34 32.79 -43.16
CA GLN A 75 22.58 32.62 -43.93
C GLN A 75 22.45 33.18 -45.36
N SER A 76 21.26 33.08 -45.97
CA SER A 76 20.99 33.68 -47.28
C SER A 76 21.06 35.21 -47.23
N VAL A 77 20.40 35.84 -46.26
CA VAL A 77 20.41 37.31 -46.09
C VAL A 77 21.80 37.84 -45.73
N GLU A 78 22.57 37.14 -44.90
CA GLU A 78 23.97 37.46 -44.61
C GLU A 78 24.82 37.42 -45.87
N ARG A 79 24.74 36.34 -46.65
CA ARG A 79 25.48 36.21 -47.91
C ARG A 79 25.11 37.30 -48.93
N MET A 80 23.81 37.63 -49.05
CA MET A 80 23.36 38.73 -49.91
C MET A 80 23.95 40.06 -49.45
N THR A 81 23.98 40.31 -48.14
CA THR A 81 24.54 41.53 -47.56
C THR A 81 26.04 41.64 -47.83
N GLU A 82 26.79 40.55 -47.66
CA GLU A 82 28.23 40.48 -47.95
C GLU A 82 28.53 40.69 -49.44
N LEU A 83 27.79 40.04 -50.34
CA LEU A 83 27.94 40.19 -51.79
C LEU A 83 27.68 41.64 -52.23
N GLN A 84 26.62 42.27 -51.70
CA GLN A 84 26.32 43.66 -52.00
C GLN A 84 27.38 44.60 -51.42
N GLN A 85 27.85 44.38 -50.19
CA GLN A 85 28.93 45.20 -49.62
C GLN A 85 30.24 45.09 -50.41
N SER A 86 30.68 43.87 -50.75
CA SER A 86 31.91 43.65 -51.52
C SER A 86 31.84 44.33 -52.88
N LYS A 87 30.73 44.13 -53.62
CA LYS A 87 30.53 44.72 -54.95
C LYS A 87 30.63 46.24 -54.93
N TYR A 88 29.96 46.90 -53.97
CA TYR A 88 29.98 48.37 -53.90
C TYR A 88 31.32 48.90 -53.40
N GLN A 89 32.02 48.17 -52.52
CA GLN A 89 33.41 48.49 -52.15
C GLN A 89 34.36 48.41 -53.34
N ASP A 90 34.25 47.38 -54.19
CA ASP A 90 35.07 47.21 -55.41
C ASP A 90 34.84 48.36 -56.41
N LEU A 91 33.62 48.89 -56.46
CA LEU A 91 33.25 50.06 -57.26
C LEU A 91 33.67 51.40 -56.63
N GLN A 92 34.29 51.39 -55.45
CA GLN A 92 34.62 52.59 -54.64
C GLN A 92 33.38 53.48 -54.39
N ALA A 93 32.20 52.86 -54.29
CA ALA A 93 30.93 53.52 -54.10
C ALA A 93 30.28 53.09 -52.77
N GLY A 94 29.47 53.96 -52.17
CA GLY A 94 28.64 53.58 -51.04
C GLY A 94 27.48 52.68 -51.47
N LEU A 95 27.11 51.70 -50.64
CA LEU A 95 25.88 50.92 -50.84
C LEU A 95 24.67 51.89 -50.84
N PRO A 96 23.73 51.78 -51.80
CA PRO A 96 22.53 52.60 -51.84
C PRO A 96 21.74 52.45 -50.53
N SER A 97 21.30 53.57 -49.97
CA SER A 97 20.58 53.59 -48.70
C SER A 97 19.32 52.72 -48.71
N GLU A 98 18.60 52.66 -49.83
CA GLU A 98 17.42 51.80 -50.00
C GLU A 98 17.76 50.32 -49.83
N LEU A 99 18.81 49.82 -50.50
CA LEU A 99 19.25 48.42 -50.38
C LEU A 99 19.77 48.12 -48.97
N SER A 100 20.56 49.04 -48.41
CA SER A 100 21.05 48.89 -47.04
C SER A 100 19.91 48.82 -46.02
N MET A 101 18.87 49.64 -46.20
CA MET A 101 17.70 49.66 -45.34
C MET A 101 16.89 48.38 -45.49
N GLN A 102 16.60 47.94 -46.72
CA GLN A 102 15.85 46.69 -46.93
C GLN A 102 16.58 45.45 -46.40
N LEU A 103 17.89 45.35 -46.60
CA LEU A 103 18.69 44.25 -46.06
C LEU A 103 18.66 44.25 -44.52
N ALA A 104 18.82 45.42 -43.90
CA ALA A 104 18.75 45.55 -42.44
C ALA A 104 17.35 45.25 -41.89
N GLU A 105 16.30 45.74 -42.53
CA GLU A 105 14.90 45.49 -42.14
C GLU A 105 14.55 44.00 -42.22
N VAL A 106 14.92 43.33 -43.31
CA VAL A 106 14.67 41.89 -43.47
C VAL A 106 15.51 41.09 -42.49
N ALA A 107 16.77 41.45 -42.26
CA ALA A 107 17.62 40.78 -41.27
C ALA A 107 17.04 40.90 -39.85
N LEU A 108 16.54 42.08 -39.46
CA LEU A 108 15.90 42.31 -38.17
C LEU A 108 14.57 41.55 -38.05
N ALA A 109 13.72 41.61 -39.08
CA ALA A 109 12.44 40.91 -39.10
C ALA A 109 12.64 39.38 -39.03
N LEU A 110 13.64 38.85 -39.73
CA LEU A 110 14.01 37.45 -39.71
C LEU A 110 14.56 37.03 -38.34
N GLY A 111 15.43 37.84 -37.72
CA GLY A 111 15.91 37.63 -36.36
C GLY A 111 14.75 37.55 -35.35
N SER A 112 13.81 38.50 -35.43
CA SER A 112 12.62 38.49 -34.57
C SER A 112 11.71 37.28 -34.83
N ALA A 113 11.59 36.80 -36.08
CA ALA A 113 10.80 35.62 -36.39
C ALA A 113 11.44 34.36 -35.81
N GLU A 114 12.76 34.20 -35.95
CA GLU A 114 13.51 33.09 -35.36
C GLU A 114 13.38 33.05 -33.83
N ASP A 115 13.52 34.20 -33.16
CA ASP A 115 13.35 34.29 -31.70
C ASP A 115 11.94 33.87 -31.25
N GLN A 116 10.91 34.22 -32.04
CA GLN A 116 9.53 33.82 -31.77
C GLN A 116 9.30 32.32 -32.00
N VAL A 117 9.87 31.74 -33.07
CA VAL A 117 9.82 30.29 -33.32
C VAL A 117 10.48 29.54 -32.17
N GLN A 118 11.69 29.92 -31.76
CA GLN A 118 12.39 29.29 -30.64
C GLN A 118 11.65 29.43 -29.31
N ALA A 119 11.02 30.59 -29.06
CA ALA A 119 10.22 30.78 -27.85
C ALA A 119 9.00 29.85 -27.83
N ARG A 120 8.32 29.71 -28.96
CA ARG A 120 7.17 28.81 -29.11
C ARG A 120 7.55 27.34 -29.03
N GLU A 121 8.67 26.94 -29.64
CA GLU A 121 9.22 25.60 -29.51
C GLU A 121 9.46 25.23 -28.04
N ARG A 122 10.12 26.11 -27.28
CA ARG A 122 10.36 25.90 -25.84
C ARG A 122 9.08 25.73 -25.03
N GLU A 123 8.05 26.54 -25.31
CA GLU A 123 6.74 26.46 -24.66
C GLU A 123 6.00 25.16 -24.98
N VAL A 124 5.99 24.75 -26.27
CA VAL A 124 5.37 23.50 -26.73
C VAL A 124 6.09 22.30 -26.14
N GLN A 125 7.42 22.30 -26.12
CA GLN A 125 8.21 21.24 -25.52
C GLN A 125 7.96 21.12 -24.01
N GLN A 126 7.98 22.25 -23.28
CA GLN A 126 7.65 22.25 -21.85
C GLN A 126 6.25 21.69 -21.58
N THR A 127 5.26 22.09 -22.38
CA THR A 127 3.88 21.59 -22.26
C THR A 127 3.80 20.09 -22.53
N ARG A 128 4.57 19.58 -23.51
CA ARG A 128 4.67 18.16 -23.83
C ARG A 128 5.30 17.37 -22.69
N ASP A 129 6.43 17.84 -22.16
CA ASP A 129 7.15 17.17 -21.07
C ASP A 129 6.27 17.04 -19.82
N VAL A 130 5.58 18.12 -19.44
CA VAL A 130 4.63 18.11 -18.32
C VAL A 130 3.47 17.14 -18.57
N LYS A 131 2.93 17.10 -19.79
CA LYS A 131 1.87 16.14 -20.16
C LYS A 131 2.35 14.69 -20.07
N GLU A 132 3.58 14.41 -20.51
CA GLU A 132 4.17 13.07 -20.47
C GLU A 132 4.43 12.63 -19.03
N ASP A 133 4.94 13.53 -18.17
CA ASP A 133 5.07 13.29 -16.72
C ASP A 133 3.72 12.90 -16.10
N PHE A 134 2.67 13.71 -16.31
CA PHE A 134 1.33 13.38 -15.82
C PHE A 134 0.82 12.05 -16.34
N SER A 135 1.02 11.78 -17.63
CA SER A 135 0.58 10.52 -18.24
C SER A 135 1.29 9.31 -17.62
N SER A 136 2.59 9.41 -17.36
CA SER A 136 3.38 8.35 -16.74
C SER A 136 2.94 8.07 -15.30
N ARG A 137 2.72 9.12 -14.50
CA ARG A 137 2.26 9.02 -13.10
C ARG A 137 0.84 8.46 -13.02
N LEU A 138 -0.05 8.86 -13.91
CA LEU A 138 -1.42 8.31 -13.99
C LEU A 138 -1.40 6.82 -14.36
N GLN A 139 -0.54 6.40 -15.28
CA GLN A 139 -0.37 4.98 -15.63
C GLN A 139 0.19 4.15 -14.47
N ASP A 140 1.16 4.68 -13.71
CA ASP A 140 1.69 4.01 -12.52
C ASP A 140 0.60 3.79 -11.45
N VAL A 141 -0.19 4.83 -11.16
CA VAL A 141 -1.34 4.70 -10.24
C VAL A 141 -2.35 3.69 -10.75
N GLU A 142 -2.70 3.73 -12.05
CA GLU A 142 -3.62 2.76 -12.64
C GLU A 142 -3.10 1.32 -12.51
N ALA A 143 -1.80 1.09 -12.75
CA ALA A 143 -1.17 -0.22 -12.62
C ALA A 143 -1.17 -0.72 -11.17
N LYS A 144 -0.91 0.16 -10.21
CA LYS A 144 -0.99 -0.16 -8.77
C LYS A 144 -2.41 -0.52 -8.36
N LEU A 145 -3.41 0.28 -8.73
CA LEU A 145 -4.82 0.00 -8.43
C LEU A 145 -5.28 -1.32 -9.06
N LYS A 146 -4.85 -1.63 -10.29
CA LYS A 146 -5.12 -2.94 -10.92
C LYS A 146 -4.47 -4.09 -10.15
N THR A 147 -3.23 -3.93 -9.70
CA THR A 147 -2.53 -4.92 -8.87
C THR A 147 -3.26 -5.16 -7.55
N ILE A 148 -3.69 -4.09 -6.87
CA ILE A 148 -4.48 -4.18 -5.65
C ILE A 148 -5.79 -4.94 -5.90
N ALA A 149 -6.51 -4.58 -6.97
CA ALA A 149 -7.75 -5.26 -7.34
C ALA A 149 -7.56 -6.76 -7.60
N LEU A 150 -6.47 -7.17 -8.27
CA LEU A 150 -6.15 -8.57 -8.50
C LEU A 150 -5.81 -9.31 -7.20
N LYS A 151 -5.02 -8.68 -6.31
CA LYS A 151 -4.68 -9.26 -5.01
C LYS A 151 -5.90 -9.39 -4.10
N LEU A 152 -6.90 -8.52 -4.22
CA LEU A 152 -8.17 -8.64 -3.51
C LEU A 152 -9.03 -9.81 -4.00
N GLU A 153 -8.89 -10.21 -5.26
CA GLU A 153 -9.59 -11.38 -5.80
C GLU A 153 -8.93 -12.69 -5.39
N ASP A 154 -7.64 -12.66 -5.08
CA ASP A 154 -6.88 -13.82 -4.60
C ASP A 154 -7.15 -14.07 -3.11
N LYS A 155 -7.73 -15.22 -2.78
CA LYS A 155 -8.11 -15.55 -1.40
C LYS A 155 -7.05 -16.41 -0.76
N THR A 156 -6.39 -15.89 0.27
CA THR A 156 -5.51 -16.67 1.14
C THR A 156 -6.33 -17.56 2.07
N ALA A 157 -5.85 -18.78 2.34
CA ALA A 157 -6.52 -19.73 3.23
C ALA A 157 -6.21 -19.48 4.71
N ASP A 158 -5.05 -18.85 4.99
CA ASP A 158 -4.65 -18.45 6.33
C ASP A 158 -5.21 -17.06 6.66
N LEU A 159 -5.80 -16.96 7.85
CA LEU A 159 -6.56 -15.78 8.27
C LEU A 159 -5.66 -14.67 8.82
N GLU A 160 -4.51 -15.00 9.42
CA GLU A 160 -3.53 -14.00 9.83
C GLU A 160 -2.79 -13.44 8.60
N GLU A 161 -2.41 -14.30 7.66
CA GLU A 161 -1.84 -13.89 6.37
C GLU A 161 -2.83 -13.02 5.59
N ALA A 162 -4.13 -13.38 5.56
CA ALA A 162 -5.17 -12.56 4.92
C ALA A 162 -5.26 -11.15 5.54
N LYS A 163 -5.17 -11.06 6.87
CA LYS A 163 -5.23 -9.79 7.61
C LYS A 163 -4.02 -8.91 7.29
N ASP A 164 -2.82 -9.48 7.31
CA ASP A 164 -1.58 -8.76 6.98
C ASP A 164 -1.53 -8.31 5.52
N VAL A 165 -1.95 -9.17 4.59
CA VAL A 165 -2.07 -8.82 3.16
C VAL A 165 -3.07 -7.68 2.96
N THR A 166 -4.26 -7.76 3.56
CA THR A 166 -5.28 -6.71 3.45
C THR A 166 -4.76 -5.37 3.99
N LYS A 167 -4.01 -5.39 5.10
CA LYS A 167 -3.39 -4.19 5.65
C LYS A 167 -2.36 -3.58 4.71
N ALA A 168 -1.47 -4.38 4.14
CA ALA A 168 -0.50 -3.91 3.15
C ALA A 168 -1.19 -3.30 1.92
N LEU A 169 -2.28 -3.90 1.46
CA LEU A 169 -3.09 -3.35 0.37
C LEU A 169 -3.75 -2.02 0.71
N CYS A 170 -4.18 -1.82 1.96
CA CYS A 170 -4.70 -0.53 2.43
C CYS A 170 -3.63 0.56 2.38
N GLU A 171 -2.41 0.26 2.80
CA GLU A 171 -1.28 1.20 2.74
C GLU A 171 -0.90 1.55 1.28
N GLU A 172 -0.88 0.55 0.39
CA GLU A 172 -0.65 0.77 -1.05
C GLU A 172 -1.77 1.63 -1.69
N CYS A 173 -3.04 1.38 -1.33
CA CYS A 173 -4.18 2.14 -1.83
C CYS A 173 -4.16 3.60 -1.33
N GLU A 174 -3.77 3.80 -0.07
CA GLU A 174 -3.57 5.14 0.51
C GLU A 174 -2.50 5.94 -0.24
N SER A 175 -1.38 5.29 -0.58
CA SER A 175 -0.33 5.91 -1.39
C SER A 175 -0.85 6.33 -2.77
N CYS A 176 -1.70 5.51 -3.40
CA CYS A 176 -2.36 5.86 -4.66
C CYS A 176 -3.28 7.08 -4.49
N ARG A 177 -4.05 7.14 -3.41
CA ARG A 177 -4.94 8.25 -3.09
C ARG A 177 -4.19 9.57 -2.91
N CYS A 178 -3.10 9.58 -2.13
CA CYS A 178 -2.24 10.75 -1.98
C CYS A 178 -1.66 11.19 -3.33
N SER A 179 -1.16 10.25 -4.13
CA SER A 179 -0.61 10.54 -5.46
C SER A 179 -1.65 11.15 -6.40
N LEU A 180 -2.91 10.66 -6.36
CA LEU A 180 -4.02 11.22 -7.13
C LEU A 180 -4.42 12.62 -6.66
N ALA A 181 -4.41 12.88 -5.35
CA ALA A 181 -4.69 14.21 -4.81
C ALA A 181 -3.63 15.23 -5.27
N GLU A 182 -2.34 14.87 -5.18
CA GLU A 182 -1.23 15.69 -5.67
C GLU A 182 -1.32 15.93 -7.18
N LEU A 183 -1.60 14.88 -7.96
CA LEU A 183 -1.84 14.99 -9.40
C LEU A 183 -3.03 15.90 -9.71
N GLY A 184 -4.11 15.81 -8.94
CA GLY A 184 -5.28 16.67 -9.09
C GLY A 184 -4.95 18.15 -8.92
N VAL A 185 -4.15 18.50 -7.91
CA VAL A 185 -3.68 19.88 -7.69
C VAL A 185 -2.75 20.32 -8.83
N ALA A 186 -1.78 19.50 -9.22
CA ALA A 186 -0.84 19.84 -10.27
C ALA A 186 -1.53 20.00 -11.65
N VAL A 187 -2.53 19.18 -11.97
CA VAL A 187 -3.34 19.33 -13.19
C VAL A 187 -4.20 20.60 -13.13
N GLN A 188 -4.69 20.99 -11.95
CA GLN A 188 -5.41 22.25 -11.77
C GLN A 188 -4.50 23.46 -12.02
N GLU A 189 -3.27 23.46 -11.50
CA GLU A 189 -2.28 24.52 -11.76
C GLU A 189 -1.90 24.58 -13.24
N PHE A 190 -1.70 23.42 -13.89
CA PHE A 190 -1.45 23.33 -15.33
C PHE A 190 -2.62 23.88 -16.18
N SER A 191 -3.85 23.90 -15.64
CA SER A 191 -5.05 24.33 -16.37
C SER A 191 -5.08 25.82 -16.68
N GLU A 192 -4.37 26.62 -15.90
CA GLU A 192 -4.23 28.06 -16.14
C GLU A 192 -3.50 28.35 -17.45
N GLN A 193 -2.56 27.48 -17.83
CA GLN A 193 -1.75 27.61 -19.03
C GLN A 193 -2.32 26.79 -20.20
N ASN A 194 -2.90 25.62 -19.91
CA ASN A 194 -3.28 24.63 -20.93
C ASN A 194 -4.69 24.01 -20.68
N PRO A 195 -5.78 24.77 -20.92
CA PRO A 195 -7.12 24.37 -20.49
C PRO A 195 -7.67 23.12 -21.20
N LEU A 196 -7.32 22.89 -22.48
CA LEU A 196 -7.81 21.72 -23.23
C LEU A 196 -7.15 20.42 -22.77
N LEU A 197 -5.83 20.44 -22.59
CA LEU A 197 -5.07 19.28 -22.10
C LEU A 197 -5.46 18.95 -20.66
N CYS A 198 -5.70 19.97 -19.83
CA CYS A 198 -6.14 19.77 -18.45
C CYS A 198 -7.52 19.13 -18.34
N LYS A 199 -8.44 19.43 -19.27
CA LYS A 199 -9.73 18.73 -19.31
C LYS A 199 -9.53 17.24 -19.58
N GLN A 200 -8.61 16.86 -20.47
CA GLN A 200 -8.32 15.46 -20.76
C GLN A 200 -7.68 14.78 -19.54
N LEU A 201 -6.61 15.34 -18.99
CA LEU A 201 -5.93 14.81 -17.81
C LEU A 201 -6.84 14.76 -16.59
N GLY A 202 -7.60 15.83 -16.32
CA GLY A 202 -8.56 15.89 -15.23
C GLY A 202 -9.67 14.85 -15.36
N SER A 203 -10.11 14.53 -16.59
CA SER A 203 -11.07 13.43 -16.79
C SER A 203 -10.48 12.05 -16.47
N VAL A 204 -9.18 11.84 -16.69
CA VAL A 204 -8.48 10.60 -16.33
C VAL A 204 -8.27 10.53 -14.83
N VAL A 205 -7.81 11.63 -14.21
CA VAL A 205 -7.68 11.75 -12.75
C VAL A 205 -9.00 11.43 -12.08
N ALA A 206 -10.11 12.05 -12.51
CA ALA A 206 -11.44 11.81 -11.94
C ALA A 206 -11.87 10.34 -12.05
N LYS A 207 -11.62 9.69 -13.18
CA LYS A 207 -11.89 8.25 -13.35
C LYS A 207 -11.05 7.39 -12.40
N LEU A 208 -9.76 7.71 -12.25
CA LEU A 208 -8.88 6.97 -11.35
C LEU A 208 -9.21 7.21 -9.87
N THR A 209 -9.59 8.42 -9.49
CA THR A 209 -10.10 8.72 -8.14
C THR A 209 -11.35 7.93 -7.83
N GLU A 210 -12.24 7.74 -8.81
CA GLU A 210 -13.43 6.91 -8.62
C GLU A 210 -13.09 5.43 -8.47
N VAL A 211 -12.13 4.93 -9.26
CA VAL A 211 -11.62 3.54 -9.13
C VAL A 211 -10.93 3.34 -7.78
N GLU A 212 -10.10 4.28 -7.34
CA GLU A 212 -9.44 4.27 -6.03
C GLU A 212 -10.50 4.25 -4.91
N ARG A 213 -11.49 5.14 -4.96
CA ARG A 213 -12.59 5.17 -4.00
C ARG A 213 -13.31 3.82 -3.90
N HIS A 214 -13.62 3.20 -5.04
CA HIS A 214 -14.23 1.87 -5.07
C HIS A 214 -13.31 0.78 -4.51
N THR A 215 -12.00 0.88 -4.76
CA THR A 215 -11.00 -0.07 -4.26
C THR A 215 -10.87 0.04 -2.75
N THR A 216 -10.78 1.26 -2.22
CA THR A 216 -10.75 1.55 -0.79
C THR A 216 -12.00 1.03 -0.08
N GLN A 217 -13.18 1.17 -0.69
CA GLN A 217 -14.42 0.60 -0.14
C GLN A 217 -14.39 -0.92 -0.09
N LYS A 218 -13.88 -1.59 -1.13
CA LYS A 218 -13.70 -3.05 -1.12
C LYS A 218 -12.73 -3.49 -0.04
N LEU A 219 -11.60 -2.80 0.11
CA LEU A 219 -10.61 -3.08 1.17
C LEU A 219 -11.23 -2.97 2.56
N GLN A 220 -12.00 -1.92 2.83
CA GLN A 220 -12.71 -1.77 4.11
C GLN A 220 -13.70 -2.90 4.37
N VAL A 221 -14.37 -3.42 3.34
CA VAL A 221 -15.24 -4.59 3.45
C VAL A 221 -14.42 -5.85 3.74
N GLU A 222 -13.30 -6.08 3.06
CA GLU A 222 -12.42 -7.23 3.31
C GLU A 222 -11.80 -7.20 4.71
N GLU A 223 -11.35 -6.04 5.19
CA GLU A 223 -10.89 -5.87 6.59
C GLU A 223 -12.00 -6.27 7.58
N TYR A 224 -13.24 -5.81 7.33
CA TYR A 224 -14.38 -6.17 8.16
C TYR A 224 -14.67 -7.67 8.13
N GLN A 225 -14.63 -8.31 6.95
CA GLN A 225 -14.82 -9.76 6.83
C GLN A 225 -13.70 -10.54 7.52
N GLY A 226 -12.45 -10.10 7.42
CA GLY A 226 -11.30 -10.68 8.11
C GLY A 226 -11.45 -10.62 9.63
N MET A 227 -11.80 -9.46 10.19
CA MET A 227 -12.10 -9.30 11.62
C MET A 227 -13.25 -10.19 12.06
N LYS A 228 -14.34 -10.24 11.29
CA LYS A 228 -15.49 -11.11 11.56
C LYS A 228 -15.10 -12.58 11.60
N ALA A 229 -14.33 -13.04 10.61
CA ALA A 229 -13.89 -14.43 10.52
C ALA A 229 -12.95 -14.78 11.68
N PHE A 230 -12.06 -13.86 12.09
CA PHE A 230 -11.21 -14.03 13.28
C PHE A 230 -12.05 -14.23 14.55
N ILE A 231 -13.03 -13.35 14.78
CA ILE A 231 -13.90 -13.40 15.96
C ILE A 231 -14.72 -14.68 15.97
N LEU A 232 -15.28 -15.11 14.82
CA LEU A 232 -16.02 -16.36 14.72
C LEU A 232 -15.15 -17.59 15.00
N ALA A 233 -13.92 -17.63 14.49
CA ALA A 233 -12.98 -18.71 14.79
C ALA A 233 -12.62 -18.77 16.28
N TRP A 234 -12.47 -17.60 16.92
CA TRP A 234 -12.27 -17.56 18.37
C TRP A 234 -13.51 -18.01 19.13
N ILE A 235 -14.72 -17.60 18.73
CA ILE A 235 -15.99 -18.03 19.35
C ILE A 235 -16.12 -19.55 19.29
N GLU A 236 -15.86 -20.17 18.14
CA GLU A 236 -15.90 -21.63 17.98
C GLU A 236 -14.91 -22.31 18.93
N LYS A 237 -13.67 -21.82 18.98
CA LYS A 237 -12.63 -22.33 19.90
C LYS A 237 -13.06 -22.19 21.37
N ALA A 238 -13.68 -21.07 21.72
CA ALA A 238 -14.15 -20.79 23.08
C ALA A 238 -15.34 -21.68 23.46
N GLU A 239 -16.31 -21.85 22.57
CA GLU A 239 -17.46 -22.74 22.77
C GLU A 239 -17.03 -24.18 22.99
N VAL A 240 -16.12 -24.70 22.15
CA VAL A 240 -15.59 -26.07 22.31
C VAL A 240 -14.87 -26.23 23.66
N LEU A 241 -14.09 -25.24 24.08
CA LEU A 241 -13.36 -25.30 25.34
C LEU A 241 -14.30 -25.26 26.55
N VAL A 242 -15.33 -24.40 26.49
CA VAL A 242 -16.25 -24.15 27.61
C VAL A 242 -17.34 -25.23 27.72
N THR A 243 -17.80 -25.78 26.61
CA THR A 243 -18.80 -26.86 26.59
C THR A 243 -18.19 -28.25 26.74
N GLY A 244 -16.87 -28.37 26.59
CA GLY A 244 -16.15 -29.61 26.78
C GLY A 244 -16.27 -30.13 28.21
N ASN A 245 -16.77 -31.36 28.37
CA ASN A 245 -16.76 -32.02 29.67
C ASN A 245 -15.32 -32.30 30.10
N ILE A 246 -14.91 -31.72 31.22
CA ILE A 246 -13.54 -31.82 31.70
C ILE A 246 -13.45 -33.02 32.66
N ILE A 247 -12.91 -34.13 32.16
CA ILE A 247 -12.62 -35.33 32.96
C ILE A 247 -11.13 -35.29 33.33
N TRP A 248 -10.81 -35.22 34.63
CA TRP A 248 -9.43 -35.19 35.12
C TRP A 248 -9.15 -36.39 36.03
N SER A 249 -8.08 -37.11 35.74
CA SER A 249 -7.54 -38.19 36.57
C SER A 249 -6.14 -37.89 37.13
N SER A 250 -5.53 -36.76 36.75
CA SER A 250 -4.23 -36.32 37.25
C SER A 250 -4.09 -34.80 37.35
N ALA A 251 -3.16 -34.35 38.20
CA ALA A 251 -2.81 -32.93 38.35
C ALA A 251 -2.27 -32.31 37.06
N SER A 252 -1.56 -33.08 36.24
CA SER A 252 -1.03 -32.60 34.96
C SER A 252 -2.15 -32.26 33.96
N GLN A 253 -3.19 -33.07 33.87
CA GLN A 253 -4.34 -32.82 32.98
C GLN A 253 -5.08 -31.55 33.37
N LEU A 254 -5.25 -31.31 34.68
CA LEU A 254 -5.90 -30.11 35.16
C LEU A 254 -5.06 -28.84 34.91
N GLN A 255 -3.73 -28.95 35.05
CA GLN A 255 -2.82 -27.85 34.71
C GLN A 255 -2.81 -27.52 33.21
N GLU A 256 -2.91 -28.52 32.33
CA GLU A 256 -3.06 -28.30 30.89
C GLU A 256 -4.38 -27.58 30.54
N GLN A 257 -5.48 -27.97 31.18
CA GLN A 257 -6.77 -27.30 31.01
C GLN A 257 -6.75 -25.85 31.50
N ILE A 258 -6.13 -25.59 32.65
CA ILE A 258 -5.91 -24.23 33.15
C ILE A 258 -5.11 -23.40 32.14
N ARG A 259 -4.05 -23.95 31.54
CA ARG A 259 -3.25 -23.26 30.52
C ARG A 259 -4.07 -22.97 29.26
N ALA A 260 -4.91 -23.91 28.80
CA ALA A 260 -5.77 -23.72 27.63
C ALA A 260 -6.76 -22.57 27.85
N HIS A 261 -7.43 -22.51 29.00
CA HIS A 261 -8.34 -21.42 29.36
C HIS A 261 -7.61 -20.08 29.52
N GLN A 262 -6.42 -20.08 30.10
CA GLN A 262 -5.58 -18.88 30.20
C GLN A 262 -5.11 -18.36 28.84
N ALA A 263 -4.79 -19.26 27.89
CA ALA A 263 -4.44 -18.90 26.53
C ALA A 263 -5.65 -18.27 25.81
N LEU A 264 -6.82 -18.91 25.87
CA LEU A 264 -8.05 -18.39 25.28
C LEU A 264 -8.39 -16.97 25.79
N LEU A 265 -8.29 -16.73 27.10
CA LEU A 265 -8.56 -15.42 27.71
C LEU A 265 -7.49 -14.36 27.36
N ARG A 266 -6.29 -14.77 26.99
CA ARG A 266 -5.26 -13.87 26.46
C ARG A 266 -5.63 -13.42 25.06
N ASP A 267 -6.08 -14.35 24.22
CA ASP A 267 -6.53 -14.08 22.85
C ASP A 267 -7.73 -13.10 22.86
N CYS A 268 -8.61 -13.14 23.88
CA CYS A 268 -9.72 -12.20 24.05
C CYS A 268 -9.33 -10.71 24.13
N ARG A 269 -8.08 -10.39 24.53
CA ARG A 269 -7.68 -8.99 24.77
C ARG A 269 -7.63 -8.19 23.47
N GLY A 270 -7.32 -8.83 22.35
CA GLY A 270 -7.35 -8.19 21.01
C GLY A 270 -8.76 -8.08 20.44
N LEU A 271 -9.62 -9.06 20.71
CA LEU A 271 -10.97 -9.15 20.12
C LEU A 271 -11.88 -7.97 20.43
N HIS A 272 -11.79 -7.38 21.62
CA HIS A 272 -12.61 -6.23 21.98
C HIS A 272 -12.24 -5.01 21.12
N GLY A 273 -10.94 -4.82 20.87
CA GLY A 273 -10.47 -3.78 19.95
C GLY A 273 -10.90 -4.05 18.51
N ASP A 274 -10.85 -5.31 18.07
CA ASP A 274 -11.35 -5.69 16.74
C ASP A 274 -12.89 -5.46 16.62
N LEU A 275 -13.67 -5.76 17.65
CA LEU A 275 -15.12 -5.50 17.70
C LEU A 275 -15.46 -4.01 17.71
N GLU A 276 -14.72 -3.20 18.47
CA GLU A 276 -14.84 -1.74 18.46
C GLU A 276 -14.51 -1.18 17.06
N ALA A 277 -13.39 -1.62 16.47
CA ALA A 277 -12.97 -1.23 15.12
C ALA A 277 -13.97 -1.69 14.03
N MET A 278 -14.62 -2.84 14.20
CA MET A 278 -15.73 -3.27 13.34
C MET A 278 -16.95 -2.35 13.48
N GLY A 279 -17.27 -1.90 14.69
CA GLY A 279 -18.35 -0.95 14.94
C GLY A 279 -18.08 0.44 14.33
N GLU A 280 -16.84 0.93 14.42
CA GLU A 280 -16.45 2.18 13.75
C GLU A 280 -16.53 2.06 12.22
N ARG A 281 -16.06 0.94 11.65
CA ARG A 281 -16.15 0.67 10.21
C ARG A 281 -17.59 0.55 9.74
N GLU A 282 -18.48 -0.02 10.57
CA GLU A 282 -19.92 -0.04 10.28
C GLU A 282 -20.47 1.38 10.12
N GLY A 283 -20.13 2.31 11.01
CA GLY A 283 -20.58 3.70 10.91
C GLY A 283 -20.17 4.34 9.58
N HIS A 284 -18.92 4.15 9.18
CA HIS A 284 -18.40 4.70 7.91
C HIS A 284 -18.97 4.01 6.66
N LEU A 285 -19.11 2.67 6.69
CA LEU A 285 -19.61 1.90 5.55
C LEU A 285 -21.13 1.95 5.42
N GLY A 286 -21.88 2.08 6.52
CA GLY A 286 -23.34 2.16 6.50
C GLY A 286 -23.91 3.44 5.91
N GLU A 287 -23.11 4.51 5.88
CA GLU A 287 -23.46 5.73 5.16
C GLU A 287 -23.29 5.59 3.63
N VAL A 288 -22.45 4.64 3.19
CA VAL A 288 -21.94 4.56 1.81
C VAL A 288 -22.43 3.31 1.07
N LEU A 289 -22.66 2.22 1.79
CA LEU A 289 -23.17 0.93 1.33
C LEU A 289 -24.43 0.61 2.13
N GLN A 290 -25.46 0.03 1.51
CA GLN A 290 -26.66 -0.42 2.22
C GLN A 290 -26.34 -1.65 3.11
N THR A 291 -25.64 -1.44 4.22
CA THR A 291 -25.20 -2.49 5.17
C THR A 291 -26.23 -2.69 6.28
N GLU A 292 -27.51 -2.82 5.89
CA GLU A 292 -28.57 -3.09 6.86
C GLU A 292 -28.26 -4.38 7.66
N GLY A 293 -28.29 -4.26 8.99
CA GLY A 293 -28.10 -5.39 9.91
C GLY A 293 -26.66 -5.63 10.38
N TRP A 294 -25.65 -4.88 9.92
CA TRP A 294 -24.28 -5.03 10.41
C TRP A 294 -24.15 -4.67 11.91
N SER A 295 -24.82 -3.60 12.38
CA SER A 295 -24.86 -3.26 13.82
C SER A 295 -25.45 -4.33 14.68
N GLN A 296 -26.49 -5.00 14.19
CA GLN A 296 -27.08 -6.11 14.92
C GLN A 296 -26.10 -7.28 15.02
N GLN A 297 -25.33 -7.53 13.96
CA GLN A 297 -24.28 -8.55 13.97
C GLN A 297 -23.14 -8.19 14.92
N VAL A 298 -22.58 -6.97 14.87
CA VAL A 298 -21.50 -6.54 15.77
C VAL A 298 -21.94 -6.59 17.23
N LYS A 299 -23.16 -6.13 17.54
CA LYS A 299 -23.74 -6.22 18.90
C LYS A 299 -23.93 -7.67 19.34
N HIS A 300 -24.38 -8.54 18.43
CA HIS A 300 -24.56 -9.95 18.74
C HIS A 300 -23.22 -10.65 19.02
N LEU A 301 -22.21 -10.43 18.17
CA LEU A 301 -20.86 -10.97 18.36
C LEU A 301 -20.23 -10.45 19.66
N SER A 302 -20.36 -9.15 19.94
CA SER A 302 -19.87 -8.56 21.19
C SER A 302 -20.46 -9.25 22.42
N ARG A 303 -21.79 -9.40 22.45
CA ARG A 303 -22.49 -10.09 23.54
C ARG A 303 -22.04 -11.56 23.68
N LEU A 304 -21.93 -12.30 22.58
CA LEU A 304 -21.48 -13.70 22.62
C LEU A 304 -20.05 -13.82 23.12
N THR A 305 -19.14 -12.97 22.64
CA THR A 305 -17.74 -12.94 23.10
C THR A 305 -17.66 -12.63 24.59
N GLU A 306 -18.44 -11.67 25.09
CA GLU A 306 -18.52 -11.36 26.52
C GLU A 306 -19.06 -12.54 27.34
N GLU A 307 -20.17 -13.16 26.93
CA GLU A 307 -20.79 -14.31 27.60
C GLU A 307 -19.81 -15.50 27.70
N LEU A 308 -19.12 -15.83 26.60
CA LEU A 308 -18.12 -16.88 26.55
C LEU A 308 -16.88 -16.53 27.39
N GLN A 309 -16.44 -15.28 27.36
CA GLN A 309 -15.32 -14.83 28.20
C GLN A 309 -15.65 -14.95 29.69
N GLN A 310 -16.85 -14.56 30.12
CA GLN A 310 -17.26 -14.69 31.52
C GLN A 310 -17.38 -16.16 31.93
N THR A 311 -17.95 -17.00 31.06
CA THR A 311 -18.06 -18.44 31.33
C THR A 311 -16.69 -19.12 31.40
N ALA A 312 -15.76 -18.76 30.50
CA ALA A 312 -14.38 -19.25 30.56
C ALA A 312 -13.65 -18.79 31.83
N LYS A 313 -13.91 -17.55 32.32
CA LYS A 313 -13.34 -17.05 33.58
C LYS A 313 -13.86 -17.83 34.79
N THR A 314 -15.17 -18.08 34.87
CA THR A 314 -15.76 -18.82 35.99
C THR A 314 -15.29 -20.28 36.00
N GLN A 315 -15.22 -20.93 34.82
CA GLN A 315 -14.65 -22.28 34.71
C GLN A 315 -13.18 -22.31 35.06
N LEU A 316 -12.37 -21.35 34.61
CA LEU A 316 -10.96 -21.26 35.00
C LEU A 316 -10.79 -21.14 36.51
N GLN A 317 -11.62 -20.34 37.19
CA GLN A 317 -11.61 -20.23 38.65
C GLN A 317 -11.92 -21.58 39.31
N SER A 318 -12.96 -22.27 38.84
CA SER A 318 -13.33 -23.61 39.31
C SER A 318 -12.18 -24.63 39.11
N LEU A 319 -11.54 -24.63 37.94
CA LEU A 319 -10.39 -25.51 37.65
C LEU A 319 -9.19 -25.20 38.54
N GLN A 320 -8.92 -23.93 38.84
CA GLN A 320 -7.85 -23.53 39.75
C GLN A 320 -8.12 -23.99 41.19
N ASP A 321 -9.36 -23.93 41.63
CA ASP A 321 -9.75 -24.40 42.96
C ASP A 321 -9.67 -25.93 43.04
N ALA A 322 -10.17 -26.65 42.04
CA ALA A 322 -9.99 -28.11 41.91
C ALA A 322 -8.50 -28.51 41.91
N ALA A 323 -7.62 -27.67 41.35
CA ALA A 323 -6.18 -27.95 41.33
C ALA A 323 -5.53 -27.79 42.71
N LYS A 324 -6.02 -26.84 43.52
CA LYS A 324 -5.59 -26.71 44.92
C LYS A 324 -6.05 -27.92 45.74
N ASP A 325 -7.30 -28.35 45.54
CA ASP A 325 -7.85 -29.51 46.24
C ASP A 325 -7.12 -30.80 45.89
N MET A 326 -6.80 -31.02 44.61
CA MET A 326 -6.00 -32.17 44.19
C MET A 326 -4.58 -32.14 44.76
N LEU A 327 -3.93 -30.98 44.81
CA LEU A 327 -2.62 -30.83 45.46
C LEU A 327 -2.69 -31.18 46.96
N ARG A 328 -3.76 -30.74 47.64
CA ARG A 328 -3.99 -31.08 49.04
C ARG A 328 -4.19 -32.58 49.22
N LEU A 329 -5.00 -33.22 48.38
CA LEU A 329 -5.19 -34.68 48.39
C LEU A 329 -3.88 -35.43 48.17
N GLU A 330 -3.02 -34.97 47.25
CA GLU A 330 -1.70 -35.57 47.05
C GLU A 330 -0.83 -35.50 48.31
N VAL A 331 -0.89 -34.40 49.08
CA VAL A 331 -0.17 -34.27 50.36
C VAL A 331 -0.74 -35.20 51.41
N GLU A 332 -2.07 -35.29 51.53
CA GLU A 332 -2.74 -36.18 52.48
C GLU A 332 -2.43 -37.66 52.16
N VAL A 333 -2.46 -38.05 50.88
CA VAL A 333 -2.09 -39.40 50.42
C VAL A 333 -0.63 -39.72 50.70
N LYS A 334 0.29 -38.76 50.51
CA LYS A 334 1.71 -38.92 50.87
C LYS A 334 1.89 -39.09 52.38
N SER A 335 1.17 -38.32 53.19
CA SER A 335 1.19 -38.45 54.65
C SER A 335 0.66 -39.81 55.10
N LEU A 336 -0.43 -40.28 54.50
CA LEU A 336 -1.00 -41.61 54.77
C LEU A 336 -0.02 -42.73 54.37
N HIS A 337 0.61 -42.64 53.20
CA HIS A 337 1.66 -43.60 52.81
C HIS A 337 2.80 -43.62 53.81
N ALA A 338 3.31 -42.46 54.23
CA ALA A 338 4.38 -42.39 55.22
C ALA A 338 3.97 -43.01 56.57
N ALA A 339 2.73 -42.80 57.01
CA ALA A 339 2.21 -43.40 58.23
C ALA A 339 2.08 -44.93 58.11
N VAL A 340 1.60 -45.43 56.96
CA VAL A 340 1.53 -46.86 56.66
C VAL A 340 2.92 -47.49 56.63
N ASP A 341 3.89 -46.84 55.98
CA ASP A 341 5.28 -47.30 55.93
C ASP A 341 5.91 -47.34 57.34
N GLN A 342 5.67 -46.32 58.17
CA GLN A 342 6.13 -46.31 59.57
C GLN A 342 5.48 -47.42 60.41
N LEU A 343 4.18 -47.67 60.23
CA LEU A 343 3.49 -48.79 60.87
C LEU A 343 4.08 -50.13 60.41
N GLN A 344 4.32 -50.31 59.12
CA GLN A 344 4.94 -51.51 58.57
C GLN A 344 6.35 -51.74 59.14
N VAL A 345 7.18 -50.70 59.22
CA VAL A 345 8.52 -50.76 59.84
C VAL A 345 8.44 -51.11 61.32
N THR A 346 7.50 -50.49 62.06
CA THR A 346 7.28 -50.77 63.48
C THR A 346 6.85 -52.23 63.68
N LEU A 347 5.88 -52.72 62.89
CA LEU A 347 5.41 -54.10 62.88
C LEU A 347 6.50 -55.11 62.47
N ALA A 348 7.44 -54.71 61.60
CA ALA A 348 8.56 -55.52 61.15
C ALA A 348 9.79 -55.46 62.09
N SER A 349 9.76 -54.63 63.15
CA SER A 349 10.87 -54.49 64.09
C SER A 349 11.09 -55.79 64.89
N PRO A 350 12.35 -56.29 64.98
CA PRO A 350 12.67 -57.48 65.76
C PRO A 350 12.48 -57.29 67.28
N ASP A 351 12.35 -56.06 67.79
CA ASP A 351 12.09 -55.80 69.21
C ASP A 351 10.65 -56.14 69.62
N LEU A 352 9.68 -56.08 68.69
CA LEU A 352 8.31 -56.58 68.93
C LEU A 352 8.29 -58.10 69.13
N ASN A 353 9.21 -58.84 68.47
CA ASN A 353 9.36 -60.29 68.64
C ASN A 353 10.08 -60.68 69.95
N ARG A 354 10.60 -59.73 70.71
CA ARG A 354 11.22 -59.94 72.04
C ARG A 354 10.27 -59.71 73.22
N LEU A 355 9.11 -59.10 72.98
CA LEU A 355 8.05 -58.85 73.97
C LEU A 355 7.24 -60.12 74.26
N SER A 356 6.62 -60.20 75.44
CA SER A 356 5.77 -61.35 75.79
C SER A 356 4.49 -61.37 74.92
N LEU A 357 3.91 -62.56 74.71
CA LEU A 357 2.74 -62.77 73.83
C LEU A 357 1.53 -61.90 74.21
N ARG A 358 1.42 -61.54 75.49
CA ARG A 358 0.37 -60.66 76.04
C ARG A 358 0.60 -59.19 75.65
N GLU A 359 1.85 -58.74 75.67
CA GLU A 359 2.25 -57.37 75.31
C GLU A 359 2.15 -57.14 73.79
N GLN A 360 2.51 -58.16 72.99
CA GLN A 360 2.32 -58.14 71.54
C GLN A 360 0.85 -58.01 71.14
N LEU A 361 -0.06 -58.71 71.85
CA LEU A 361 -1.51 -58.62 71.60
C LEU A 361 -2.09 -57.27 72.01
N THR A 362 -1.67 -56.70 73.15
CA THR A 362 -2.10 -55.36 73.56
C THR A 362 -1.60 -54.28 72.60
N GLN A 363 -0.37 -54.38 72.08
CA GLN A 363 0.15 -53.41 71.13
C GLN A 363 -0.60 -53.47 69.79
N ARG A 364 -0.84 -54.69 69.27
CA ARG A 364 -1.67 -54.89 68.06
C ARG A 364 -3.12 -54.40 68.23
N GLN A 365 -3.65 -54.48 69.45
CA GLN A 365 -4.98 -53.97 69.76
C GLN A 365 -4.98 -52.43 69.81
N VAL A 366 -3.97 -51.78 70.37
CA VAL A 366 -3.83 -50.31 70.33
C VAL A 366 -3.63 -49.79 68.90
N ASP A 367 -2.82 -50.48 68.10
CA ASP A 367 -2.58 -50.11 66.69
C ASP A 367 -3.83 -50.31 65.81
N SER A 368 -4.64 -51.32 66.11
CA SER A 368 -5.97 -51.49 65.47
C SER A 368 -6.93 -50.36 65.81
N TRP A 369 -6.86 -49.81 67.03
CA TRP A 369 -7.73 -48.72 67.46
C TRP A 369 -7.29 -47.37 66.89
N THR A 370 -5.98 -47.13 66.75
CA THR A 370 -5.45 -45.93 66.08
C THR A 370 -5.75 -45.95 64.57
N GLN A 371 -5.69 -47.12 63.93
CA GLN A 371 -6.11 -47.29 62.53
C GLN A 371 -7.61 -47.00 62.35
N ASN A 372 -8.46 -47.49 63.25
CA ASN A 372 -9.90 -47.23 63.21
C ASN A 372 -10.24 -45.76 63.52
N ALA A 373 -9.49 -45.11 64.42
CA ALA A 373 -9.64 -43.70 64.76
C ALA A 373 -9.17 -42.77 63.61
N MET A 374 -8.07 -43.08 62.94
CA MET A 374 -7.61 -42.35 61.74
C MET A 374 -8.60 -42.48 60.57
N CYS A 375 -9.13 -43.68 60.31
CA CYS A 375 -10.19 -43.86 59.31
C CYS A 375 -11.49 -43.10 59.65
N SER A 376 -11.84 -42.99 60.93
CA SER A 376 -13.05 -42.29 61.40
C SER A 376 -12.90 -40.75 61.42
N SER A 377 -11.67 -40.24 61.50
CA SER A 377 -11.40 -38.80 61.39
C SER A 377 -11.21 -38.35 59.94
N PHE A 378 -10.82 -39.27 59.06
CA PHE A 378 -10.82 -39.07 57.60
C PHE A 378 -12.26 -38.90 57.04
N SER A 379 -13.26 -39.59 57.60
CA SER A 379 -14.65 -39.55 57.13
C SER A 379 -15.43 -38.28 57.50
N THR A 380 -14.92 -37.46 58.42
CA THR A 380 -15.63 -36.26 58.92
C THR A 380 -15.27 -34.96 58.20
N THR A 381 -14.26 -34.96 57.32
CA THR A 381 -13.73 -33.72 56.74
C THR A 381 -13.98 -33.53 55.24
N ASN A 382 -14.52 -34.53 54.52
CA ASN A 382 -14.76 -34.42 53.07
C ASN A 382 -16.21 -34.75 52.68
N GLN A 383 -16.81 -33.80 51.96
CA GLN A 383 -18.19 -33.77 51.48
C GLN A 383 -18.45 -34.88 50.42
N GLU A 384 -19.46 -35.70 50.70
CA GLU A 384 -20.31 -36.64 49.93
C GLU A 384 -19.84 -37.38 48.65
N HIS A 385 -18.81 -36.96 47.90
CA HIS A 385 -18.42 -37.63 46.64
C HIS A 385 -17.18 -38.53 46.71
N VAL A 386 -16.32 -38.40 47.74
CA VAL A 386 -15.12 -39.25 47.93
C VAL A 386 -15.49 -40.64 48.47
N PHE A 387 -16.71 -40.82 48.97
CA PHE A 387 -17.15 -42.04 49.66
C PHE A 387 -17.23 -43.28 48.76
N ILE A 388 -17.38 -43.11 47.44
CA ILE A 388 -17.54 -44.24 46.52
C ILE A 388 -16.16 -44.80 46.08
N ASP A 389 -15.19 -43.93 45.82
CA ASP A 389 -13.88 -44.34 45.30
C ASP A 389 -12.95 -44.89 46.38
N LEU A 390 -12.97 -44.35 47.60
CA LEU A 390 -12.13 -44.89 48.69
C LEU A 390 -12.64 -46.27 49.15
N ALA A 391 -13.97 -46.49 49.12
CA ALA A 391 -14.57 -47.78 49.39
C ALA A 391 -14.23 -48.81 48.30
N LEU A 392 -14.14 -48.38 47.04
CA LEU A 392 -13.67 -49.22 45.93
C LEU A 392 -12.17 -49.54 46.04
N CYS A 393 -11.32 -48.58 46.45
CA CYS A 393 -9.89 -48.81 46.68
C CYS A 393 -9.63 -49.78 47.84
N LEU A 394 -10.39 -49.66 48.95
CA LEU A 394 -10.33 -50.62 50.07
C LEU A 394 -10.80 -52.03 49.63
N LYS A 395 -11.80 -52.12 48.74
CA LYS A 395 -12.27 -53.40 48.18
C LYS A 395 -11.27 -53.99 47.19
N ALA A 396 -10.61 -53.17 46.38
CA ALA A 396 -9.57 -53.59 45.44
C ALA A 396 -8.30 -54.06 46.15
N LEU A 397 -7.89 -53.40 47.24
CA LEU A 397 -6.75 -53.85 48.05
C LEU A 397 -7.03 -55.19 48.76
N SER A 398 -8.31 -55.46 49.09
CA SER A 398 -8.74 -56.75 49.66
C SER A 398 -8.88 -57.86 48.62
N CYS A 399 -8.78 -57.56 47.32
CA CYS A 399 -8.92 -58.51 46.23
C CYS A 399 -7.61 -58.69 45.45
N SER A 400 -6.81 -59.68 45.84
CA SER A 400 -5.76 -60.31 45.02
C SER A 400 -5.74 -61.82 45.31
N PRO A 401 -5.40 -62.74 44.38
CA PRO A 401 -5.41 -62.71 42.92
C PRO A 401 -6.24 -63.90 42.36
N ASN A 402 -7.53 -64.01 42.66
CA ASN A 402 -8.34 -65.18 42.26
C ASN A 402 -9.80 -64.86 41.88
N CYS A 403 -10.05 -63.79 41.11
CA CYS A 403 -11.39 -63.57 40.56
C CYS A 403 -11.33 -63.02 39.14
N HIS A 404 -11.28 -63.93 38.16
CA HIS A 404 -11.68 -63.63 36.80
C HIS A 404 -13.18 -63.25 36.80
N ARG A 405 -13.52 -62.16 36.11
CA ARG A 405 -14.87 -61.62 35.83
C ARG A 405 -15.45 -60.67 36.88
N CYS A 406 -15.02 -59.40 36.81
CA CYS A 406 -15.93 -58.28 37.06
C CYS A 406 -15.76 -57.26 35.92
N LYS A 407 -16.67 -57.32 34.94
CA LYS A 407 -16.92 -56.20 34.02
C LYS A 407 -17.98 -55.33 34.68
N HIS A 408 -17.72 -54.05 34.90
CA HIS A 408 -18.79 -53.07 35.06
C HIS A 408 -18.44 -51.78 34.33
N THR A 409 -19.28 -51.51 33.33
CA THR A 409 -19.52 -50.23 32.67
C THR A 409 -20.23 -49.30 33.65
N ILE A 410 -19.92 -48.00 33.61
CA ILE A 410 -20.73 -46.96 34.25
C ILE A 410 -21.06 -45.93 33.18
N VAL A 411 -22.36 -45.59 33.14
CA VAL A 411 -23.05 -44.65 32.24
C VAL A 411 -22.79 -43.21 32.67
#